data_AF-A0A5C6A3M6-F1
#
_entry.id   AF-A0A5C6A3M6-F1
#
_cell.length_a   1.000
_cell.length_b   1.000
_cell.length_c   1.000
_cell.angle_alpha   90.00
_cell.angle_beta   90.00
_cell.angle_gamma   90.00
#
_symmetry.space_group_name_H-M   'P 1'
#
loop_
_entity.id
_entity.type
_entity.pdbx_description
1 polymer ?
#
loop_
_entity_poly.entity_id
_entity_poly.type
_entity_poly.pdbx_seq_one_letter_code
_entity_poly.pdbx_strand_id
1 'polypeptide(L)'
;MQYINRRRETYFAYRGTTKTGKPKFFASKKTTSDKASRVESLPEYFEFYENPVNATVVIRRRRPTTLTASERNFLARLVLEYSSVDGNVVIEGNALVNKAQRLFSVSRYCCRSWKDGWLNLHARPSSLEDLAAIYLPHLGQDSYFELG
;
A
#
# COMPACT_ATOMS: atom_id res chain seq x y z
N MET A 1 -17.61 -14.53 2.42
CA MET A 1 -16.93 -13.48 3.21
C MET A 1 -17.29 -12.10 2.73
N GLN A 2 -17.10 -11.10 3.60
CA GLN A 2 -17.38 -9.68 3.31
C GLN A 2 -16.30 -8.78 3.90
N TYR A 3 -16.27 -7.54 3.43
CA TYR A 3 -15.42 -6.46 3.92
C TYR A 3 -16.28 -5.19 4.05
N ILE A 4 -16.12 -4.45 5.15
CA ILE A 4 -16.79 -3.17 5.38
C ILE A 4 -15.73 -2.09 5.23
N ASN A 5 -15.90 -1.18 4.26
CA ASN A 5 -14.93 -0.10 4.03
C ASN A 5 -15.06 1.02 5.07
N ARG A 6 -14.14 2.00 5.04
CA ARG A 6 -14.18 3.15 5.96
C ARG A 6 -15.42 4.03 5.82
N ARG A 7 -16.17 3.89 4.72
CA ARG A 7 -17.47 4.56 4.48
C ARG A 7 -18.66 3.72 4.96
N ARG A 8 -18.42 2.62 5.68
CA ARG A 8 -19.42 1.66 6.18
C ARG A 8 -20.20 0.93 5.07
N GLU A 9 -19.63 0.87 3.87
CA GLU A 9 -20.22 0.16 2.74
C GLU A 9 -19.74 -1.29 2.76
N THR A 10 -20.68 -2.23 2.61
CA THR A 10 -20.38 -3.66 2.61
C THR A 10 -20.06 -4.15 1.20
N TYR A 11 -18.95 -4.86 1.07
CA TYR A 11 -18.52 -5.54 -0.14
C TYR A 11 -18.44 -7.05 0.09
N PHE A 12 -18.90 -7.82 -0.89
CA PHE A 12 -18.82 -9.28 -0.88
C PHE A 12 -17.79 -9.78 -1.89
N ALA A 13 -17.12 -10.89 -1.57
CA ALA A 13 -16.17 -11.53 -2.46
C ALA A 13 -16.89 -12.47 -3.45
N TYR A 14 -16.48 -12.40 -4.72
CA TYR A 14 -16.97 -13.24 -5.79
C TYR A 14 -15.82 -13.90 -6.56
N ARG A 15 -16.09 -15.08 -7.11
CA ARG A 15 -15.26 -15.78 -8.10
C ARG A 15 -16.02 -15.92 -9.40
N GLY A 16 -15.52 -15.27 -10.44
CA GLY A 16 -15.93 -15.49 -11.82
C GLY A 16 -14.78 -16.09 -12.65
N THR A 17 -14.92 -16.02 -13.96
CA THR A 17 -13.92 -16.47 -14.94
C THR A 17 -13.43 -15.30 -15.80
N THR A 18 -12.15 -15.29 -16.15
CA THR A 18 -11.61 -14.39 -17.17
C THR A 18 -12.04 -14.85 -18.57
N LYS A 19 -11.82 -13.99 -19.59
CA LYS A 19 -12.00 -14.38 -21.00
C LYS A 19 -11.20 -15.63 -21.39
N THR A 20 -10.09 -15.88 -20.70
CA THR A 20 -9.19 -17.03 -20.88
C THR A 20 -9.48 -18.20 -19.96
N GLY A 21 -10.62 -18.20 -19.26
CA GLY A 21 -11.06 -19.28 -18.37
C GLY A 21 -10.41 -19.33 -16.99
N LYS A 22 -9.43 -18.45 -16.70
CA LYS A 22 -8.76 -18.40 -15.38
C LYS A 22 -9.70 -17.83 -14.32
N PRO A 23 -9.57 -18.24 -13.03
CA PRO A 23 -10.37 -17.66 -11.97
C PRO A 23 -10.08 -16.16 -11.82
N LYS A 24 -11.14 -15.35 -11.75
CA LYS A 24 -11.08 -13.93 -11.43
C LYS A 24 -11.81 -13.68 -10.11
N PHE A 25 -11.10 -13.13 -9.14
CA PHE A 25 -11.68 -12.67 -7.89
C PHE A 25 -11.98 -11.18 -7.95
N PHE A 26 -13.13 -10.77 -7.41
CA PHE A 26 -13.51 -9.36 -7.33
C PHE A 26 -14.45 -9.09 -6.15
N ALA A 27 -14.48 -7.83 -5.71
CA ALA A 27 -15.40 -7.36 -4.68
C ALA A 27 -16.59 -6.64 -5.33
N SER A 28 -17.79 -6.78 -4.76
CA SER A 28 -18.99 -6.08 -5.21
C SER A 28 -19.93 -5.77 -4.05
N LYS A 29 -20.62 -4.63 -4.10
CA LYS A 29 -21.70 -4.28 -3.16
C LYS A 29 -22.98 -5.07 -3.42
N LYS A 30 -23.15 -5.59 -4.65
CA LYS A 30 -24.32 -6.40 -5.00
C LYS A 30 -24.30 -7.73 -4.25
N THR A 31 -25.47 -8.14 -3.76
CA THR A 31 -25.66 -9.41 -3.04
C THR A 31 -25.77 -10.62 -3.94
N THR A 32 -26.00 -10.41 -5.24
CA THR A 32 -26.09 -11.44 -6.29
C THR A 32 -25.29 -11.08 -7.54
N SER A 33 -24.94 -12.09 -8.34
CA SER A 33 -24.29 -11.95 -9.63
C SER A 33 -24.64 -13.12 -10.55
N ASP A 34 -25.06 -12.84 -11.79
CA ASP A 34 -25.37 -13.88 -12.78
C ASP A 34 -24.12 -14.52 -13.41
N LYS A 35 -22.94 -13.93 -13.17
CA LYS A 35 -21.66 -14.30 -13.83
C LYS A 35 -20.61 -14.82 -12.86
N ALA A 36 -20.92 -14.88 -11.57
CA ALA A 36 -19.95 -15.23 -10.54
C ALA A 36 -20.64 -15.76 -9.27
N SER A 37 -19.94 -16.63 -8.55
CA SER A 37 -20.42 -17.19 -7.28
C SER A 37 -19.77 -16.48 -6.10
N ARG A 38 -20.50 -16.31 -4.99
CA ARG A 38 -19.91 -15.83 -3.74
C ARG A 38 -18.87 -16.82 -3.23
N VAL A 39 -17.80 -16.28 -2.65
CA VAL A 39 -16.77 -17.09 -2.00
C VAL A 39 -16.70 -16.80 -0.51
N GLU A 40 -16.44 -17.85 0.26
CA GLU A 40 -16.32 -17.79 1.72
C GLU A 40 -14.89 -17.55 2.19
N SER A 41 -13.90 -17.90 1.38
CA SER A 41 -12.50 -17.58 1.61
C SER A 41 -11.84 -17.09 0.32
N LEU A 42 -10.75 -16.34 0.49
CA LEU A 42 -9.83 -16.02 -0.60
C LEU A 42 -8.59 -16.91 -0.49
N PRO A 43 -7.97 -17.29 -1.62
CA PRO A 43 -6.64 -17.88 -1.59
C PRO A 43 -5.65 -16.95 -0.88
N GLU A 44 -4.64 -17.52 -0.22
CA GLU A 44 -3.68 -16.79 0.62
C GLU A 44 -3.02 -15.59 -0.09
N TYR A 45 -2.78 -15.72 -1.40
CA TYR A 45 -2.15 -14.66 -2.20
C TYR A 45 -3.09 -13.53 -2.59
N PHE A 46 -4.35 -13.55 -2.17
CA PHE A 46 -5.33 -12.49 -2.43
C PHE A 46 -5.78 -11.80 -1.14
N GLU A 47 -6.16 -10.55 -1.28
CA GLU A 47 -6.68 -9.72 -0.20
C GLU A 47 -7.77 -8.78 -0.73
N PHE A 48 -8.67 -8.37 0.17
CA PHE A 48 -9.41 -7.14 -0.03
C PHE A 48 -8.44 -5.97 0.08
N TYR A 49 -8.56 -5.04 -0.85
CA TYR A 49 -7.81 -3.79 -0.82
C TYR A 49 -8.80 -2.64 -0.98
N GLU A 50 -8.80 -1.76 0.02
CA GLU A 50 -9.54 -0.51 -0.03
C GLU A 50 -8.66 0.59 -0.63
N ASN A 51 -9.16 1.23 -1.69
CA ASN A 51 -8.45 2.31 -2.33
C ASN A 51 -8.41 3.55 -1.39
N PRO A 52 -7.21 4.08 -1.06
CA PRO A 52 -7.06 5.20 -0.13
C PRO A 52 -7.67 6.52 -0.65
N VAL A 53 -7.90 6.68 -1.95
CA VAL A 53 -8.46 7.90 -2.54
C VAL A 53 -9.99 7.94 -2.45
N ASN A 54 -10.67 6.83 -2.79
CA ASN A 54 -12.13 6.84 -2.97
C ASN A 54 -12.89 5.77 -2.17
N ALA A 55 -12.19 5.01 -1.32
CA ALA A 55 -12.74 3.94 -0.49
C ALA A 55 -13.36 2.76 -1.27
N THR A 56 -13.17 2.68 -2.58
CA THR A 56 -13.62 1.53 -3.37
C THR A 56 -12.80 0.31 -2.97
N VAL A 57 -13.49 -0.82 -2.76
CA VAL A 57 -12.84 -2.08 -2.41
C VAL A 57 -12.70 -2.95 -3.64
N VAL A 58 -11.52 -3.53 -3.82
CA VAL A 58 -11.22 -4.53 -4.85
C VAL A 58 -10.60 -5.77 -4.21
N ILE A 59 -10.56 -6.87 -4.95
CA ILE A 59 -9.74 -8.02 -4.58
C ILE A 59 -8.51 -8.01 -5.47
N ARG A 60 -7.33 -8.01 -4.85
CA ARG A 60 -6.05 -7.97 -5.56
C ARG A 60 -5.12 -9.05 -5.04
N ARG A 61 -4.03 -9.30 -5.77
CA ARG A 61 -2.92 -10.08 -5.22
C ARG A 61 -2.25 -9.29 -4.10
N ARG A 62 -1.95 -9.96 -2.99
CA ARG A 62 -1.14 -9.40 -1.91
C ARG A 62 0.20 -8.95 -2.49
N ARG A 63 0.58 -7.71 -2.22
CA ARG A 63 1.91 -7.22 -2.58
C ARG A 63 2.91 -7.76 -1.55
N PRO A 64 3.93 -8.52 -1.96
CA PRO A 64 4.97 -8.95 -1.04
C PRO A 64 5.63 -7.71 -0.42
N THR A 65 5.74 -7.69 0.89
CA THR A 65 6.48 -6.67 1.62
C THR A 65 7.34 -7.35 2.67
N THR A 66 8.56 -6.86 2.86
CA THR A 66 9.46 -7.34 3.90
C THR A 66 9.27 -6.59 5.21
N LEU A 67 8.48 -5.52 5.21
CA LEU A 67 8.12 -4.78 6.42
C LEU A 67 7.33 -5.68 7.37
N THR A 68 7.63 -5.61 8.65
CA THR A 68 6.84 -6.26 9.69
C THR A 68 5.55 -5.48 9.94
N ALA A 69 4.61 -6.09 10.68
CA ALA A 69 3.41 -5.37 11.13
C ALA A 69 3.78 -4.18 12.02
N SER A 70 4.74 -4.35 12.94
CA SER A 70 5.20 -3.31 13.85
C SER A 70 5.81 -2.12 13.11
N GLU A 71 6.64 -2.36 12.08
CA GLU A 71 7.24 -1.30 11.26
C GLU A 71 6.19 -0.52 10.47
N ARG A 72 5.20 -1.21 9.89
CA ARG A 72 4.08 -0.54 9.23
C ARG A 72 3.29 0.33 10.20
N ASN A 73 2.97 -0.20 11.37
CA ASN A 73 2.22 0.54 12.39
C ASN A 73 3.02 1.74 12.91
N PHE A 74 4.34 1.59 13.06
CA PHE A 74 5.24 2.67 13.44
C PHE A 74 5.24 3.79 12.41
N LEU A 75 5.51 3.48 11.14
CA LEU A 75 5.46 4.45 10.05
C LEU A 75 4.09 5.12 9.92
N ALA A 76 3.00 4.35 10.03
CA ALA A 76 1.65 4.90 9.90
C ALA A 76 1.38 5.96 10.97
N ARG A 77 1.81 5.72 12.22
CA ARG A 77 1.71 6.69 13.30
C ARG A 77 2.53 7.95 13.00
N LEU A 78 3.79 7.80 12.61
CA LEU A 78 4.65 8.94 12.30
C LEU A 78 4.10 9.75 11.12
N VAL A 79 3.62 9.09 10.06
CA VAL A 79 3.01 9.79 8.93
C VAL A 79 1.84 10.65 9.42
N LEU A 80 0.93 10.11 10.23
CA LEU A 80 -0.19 10.87 10.77
C LEU A 80 0.28 12.05 11.64
N GLU A 81 1.32 11.85 12.45
CA GLU A 81 1.90 12.90 13.29
C GLU A 81 2.50 14.05 12.46
N TYR A 82 3.30 13.74 11.44
CA TYR A 82 4.03 14.74 10.65
C TYR A 82 3.18 15.43 9.58
N SER A 83 2.22 14.73 8.99
CA SER A 83 1.50 15.23 7.80
C SER A 83 0.27 16.09 8.13
N SER A 84 -0.08 16.25 9.42
CA SER A 84 -1.25 17.00 9.88
C SER A 84 -2.56 16.62 9.18
N VAL A 85 -2.63 15.42 8.57
CA VAL A 85 -3.84 14.92 7.91
C VAL A 85 -4.54 13.90 8.78
N ASP A 86 -5.82 14.16 9.04
CA ASP A 86 -6.74 13.16 9.54
C ASP A 86 -7.06 12.18 8.41
N GLY A 87 -6.53 10.96 8.49
CA GLY A 87 -6.64 10.04 7.37
C GLY A 87 -6.31 8.59 7.68
N ASN A 88 -6.44 7.76 6.63
CA ASN A 88 -5.97 6.38 6.65
C ASN A 88 -4.68 6.30 5.85
N VAL A 89 -3.62 5.80 6.48
CA VAL A 89 -2.31 5.63 5.83
C VAL A 89 -2.23 4.23 5.23
N VAL A 90 -1.98 4.17 3.92
CA VAL A 90 -1.68 2.93 3.22
C VAL A 90 -0.19 2.93 2.87
N ILE A 91 0.54 2.00 3.48
CA ILE A 91 1.99 1.84 3.24
C ILE A 91 2.19 0.65 2.32
N GLU A 92 2.75 0.92 1.14
CA GLU A 92 3.07 -0.11 0.16
C GLU A 92 4.56 -0.11 -0.21
N GLY A 93 5.03 -1.25 -0.70
CA GLY A 93 6.37 -1.41 -1.24
C GLY A 93 7.30 -2.23 -0.35
N ASN A 94 8.55 -2.31 -0.81
CA ASN A 94 9.64 -3.02 -0.16
C ASN A 94 10.90 -2.14 -0.24
N ALA A 95 11.42 -1.74 0.92
CA ALA A 95 12.57 -0.84 1.04
C ALA A 95 13.71 -1.44 1.86
N LEU A 96 13.58 -2.69 2.32
CA LEU A 96 14.58 -3.36 3.15
C LEU A 96 15.75 -3.82 2.28
N VAL A 97 16.95 -3.36 2.61
CA VAL A 97 18.18 -3.68 1.87
C VAL A 97 19.12 -4.59 2.67
N ASN A 98 19.06 -4.56 4.01
CA ASN A 98 19.82 -5.48 4.86
C ASN A 98 18.90 -6.08 5.93
N LYS A 99 18.68 -7.40 5.84
CA LYS A 99 17.81 -8.13 6.77
C LYS A 99 18.42 -8.28 8.17
N ALA A 100 19.72 -8.54 8.26
CA ALA A 100 20.40 -8.84 9.53
C ALA A 100 20.49 -7.60 10.42
N GLN A 101 20.80 -6.44 9.83
CA GLN A 101 20.91 -5.17 10.53
C GLN A 101 19.64 -4.33 10.46
N ARG A 102 18.60 -4.84 9.79
CA ARG A 102 17.31 -4.16 9.56
C ARG A 102 17.46 -2.74 8.99
N LEU A 103 18.21 -2.62 7.89
CA LEU A 103 18.46 -1.35 7.21
C LEU A 103 17.60 -1.18 5.97
N PHE A 104 17.18 0.07 5.73
CA PHE A 104 16.29 0.47 4.65
C PHE A 104 16.91 1.53 3.75
N SER A 105 16.49 1.58 2.49
CA SER A 105 16.80 2.66 1.55
C SER A 105 15.57 3.51 1.29
N VAL A 106 15.74 4.81 1.11
CA VAL A 106 14.66 5.72 0.71
C VAL A 106 14.89 6.19 -0.72
N SER A 107 13.83 6.15 -1.53
CA SER A 107 13.87 6.64 -2.90
C SER A 107 12.62 7.47 -3.21
N ARG A 108 12.75 8.43 -4.11
CA ARG A 108 11.66 9.23 -4.67
C ARG A 108 11.62 9.06 -6.17
N TYR A 109 10.42 8.98 -6.75
CA TYR A 109 10.26 8.98 -8.19
C TYR A 109 10.51 10.39 -8.75
N CYS A 110 11.40 10.52 -9.74
CA CYS A 110 11.67 11.77 -10.44
C CYS A 110 11.23 11.66 -11.90
N CYS A 111 10.40 12.61 -12.34
CA CYS A 111 9.95 12.76 -13.74
C CYS A 111 10.53 14.01 -14.42
N ARG A 112 11.49 14.71 -13.78
CA ARG A 112 12.14 15.89 -14.36
C ARG A 112 13.40 15.47 -15.11
N SER A 113 13.38 15.59 -16.45
CA SER A 113 14.51 15.41 -17.41
C SER A 113 15.03 13.97 -17.65
N TRP A 114 16.16 13.83 -18.38
CA TRP A 114 16.71 12.61 -19.04
C TRP A 114 16.87 11.32 -18.19
N LYS A 115 16.67 11.39 -16.87
CA LYS A 115 16.64 10.23 -15.97
C LYS A 115 15.23 10.03 -15.42
N ASP A 116 14.37 9.38 -16.19
CA ASP A 116 13.11 8.85 -15.66
C ASP A 116 13.40 7.68 -14.72
N GLY A 117 12.98 7.78 -13.45
CA GLY A 117 13.10 6.67 -12.53
C GLY A 117 13.11 7.03 -11.04
N TRP A 118 13.45 6.01 -10.25
CA TRP A 118 13.60 6.13 -8.80
C TRP A 118 14.98 6.67 -8.45
N LEU A 119 15.01 7.86 -7.86
CA LEU A 119 16.22 8.46 -7.28
C LEU A 119 16.37 8.01 -5.83
N ASN A 120 17.53 7.46 -5.48
CA ASN A 120 17.86 7.18 -4.09
C ASN A 120 18.16 8.50 -3.36
N LEU A 121 17.43 8.75 -2.27
CA LEU A 121 17.53 9.98 -1.48
C LEU A 121 18.55 9.89 -0.33
N HIS A 122 19.02 8.69 0.01
CA HIS A 122 19.91 8.47 1.14
C HIS A 122 21.09 7.58 0.75
N ALA A 123 22.30 8.15 0.76
CA ALA A 123 23.51 7.47 0.29
C ALA A 123 23.84 6.19 1.06
N ARG A 124 23.47 6.10 2.34
CA ARG A 124 23.72 4.93 3.20
C ARG A 124 22.41 4.39 3.74
N PRO A 125 22.13 3.09 3.67
CA PRO A 125 20.97 2.52 4.34
C PRO A 125 20.98 2.82 5.85
N SER A 126 19.81 3.11 6.42
CA SER A 126 19.67 3.39 7.86
C SER A 126 18.45 2.70 8.47
N SER A 127 18.26 2.88 9.78
CA SER A 127 17.07 2.44 10.50
C SER A 127 15.82 3.14 9.97
N LEU A 128 14.66 2.52 10.16
CA LEU A 128 13.38 3.10 9.74
C LEU A 128 13.06 4.40 10.48
N GLU A 129 13.46 4.48 11.76
CA GLU A 129 13.29 5.62 12.65
C GLU A 129 14.08 6.84 12.15
N ASP A 130 15.37 6.66 11.87
CA ASP A 130 16.24 7.74 11.40
C ASP A 130 15.75 8.30 10.06
N LEU A 131 15.40 7.40 9.13
CA LEU A 131 14.87 7.79 7.83
C LEU A 131 13.54 8.52 7.99
N ALA A 132 12.64 8.03 8.84
CA ALA A 132 11.36 8.67 9.06
C ALA A 132 11.52 10.09 9.64
N ALA A 133 12.44 10.27 10.59
CA ALA A 133 12.74 11.58 11.18
C ALA A 133 13.30 12.58 10.15
N ILE A 134 14.07 12.11 9.16
CA ILE A 134 14.60 12.94 8.07
C ILE A 134 13.53 13.28 7.04
N TYR A 135 12.77 12.29 6.55
CA TYR A 135 11.94 12.47 5.35
C TYR A 135 10.48 12.84 5.63
N LEU A 136 9.87 12.37 6.72
CA LEU A 136 8.45 12.62 7.00
C LEU A 136 8.11 14.09 7.28
N PRO A 137 8.97 14.93 7.91
CA PRO A 137 8.67 16.35 8.09
C PRO A 137 8.44 17.12 6.78
N HIS A 138 8.99 16.61 5.67
CA HIS A 138 8.88 17.22 4.35
C HIS A 138 7.70 16.66 3.54
N LEU A 139 6.98 15.66 4.04
CA LEU A 139 5.93 14.99 3.29
C LEU A 139 4.82 15.99 2.91
N GLY A 140 4.54 16.11 1.60
CA GLY A 140 3.54 17.05 1.08
C GLY A 140 4.02 18.51 0.99
N GLN A 141 5.30 18.79 1.26
CA GLN A 141 5.91 20.11 1.12
C GLN A 141 6.87 20.15 -0.07
N ASP A 142 7.10 21.35 -0.63
CA ASP A 142 8.06 21.54 -1.72
C ASP A 142 9.50 21.19 -1.31
N SER A 143 9.83 21.37 -0.02
CA SER A 143 11.12 20.98 0.57
C SER A 143 11.43 19.49 0.39
N TYR A 144 10.42 18.65 0.14
CA TYR A 144 10.61 17.25 -0.22
C TYR A 144 11.44 17.05 -1.48
N PHE A 145 11.35 17.98 -2.44
CA PHE A 145 12.06 17.89 -3.72
C PHE A 145 13.55 18.22 -3.60
N GLU A 146 13.93 18.93 -2.54
CA GLU A 146 15.31 19.34 -2.22
C GLU A 146 16.07 18.27 -1.41
N LEU A 147 15.38 17.21 -0.96
CA LEU A 147 16.02 16.05 -0.34
C LEU A 147 16.69 15.20 -1.44
N GLY A 148 17.99 14.96 -1.32
CA GLY A 148 18.79 14.12 -2.23
C GLY A 148 20.12 14.73 -2.61
#